data_AF-A0ABD3T628-F1
#
_entry.id   AF-A0ABD3T628-F1
#
_cell.length_a   1.000
_cell.length_b   1.000
_cell.length_c   1.000
_cell.angle_alpha   90.00
_cell.angle_beta   90.00
_cell.angle_gamma   90.00
#
_symmetry.space_group_name_H-M   'P 1'
#
loop_
_entity.id
_entity.type
_entity.pdbx_description
1 polymer ?
#
loop_
_entity_poly.entity_id
_entity_poly.type
_entity_poly.pdbx_seq_one_letter_code
_entity_poly.pdbx_strand_id
1 'polypeptide(L)'
;MRTLLIHENEDSVKLIDENEDSVKLIDENEDPVMLIDENEDPVKLIDENEDPVKLIDENEDPVKVIDENEDNVKLIDENEDSAKLIDENEDPVKLIYDNEDPVKLIDENKDIC
;
A
#
# COMPACT_ATOMS: atom_id res chain seq x y z
N MET A 1 3.81 20.30 2.80
CA MET A 1 3.42 19.94 4.19
C MET A 1 3.50 18.42 4.28
N ARG A 2 3.03 17.75 5.34
CA ARG A 2 3.01 16.28 5.40
C ARG A 2 1.69 15.86 6.02
N THR A 3 1.01 14.93 5.37
CA THR A 3 -0.27 14.40 5.85
C THR A 3 -0.01 13.10 6.59
N LEU A 4 -0.55 12.98 7.81
CA LEU A 4 -0.57 11.74 8.57
C LEU A 4 -2.03 11.36 8.80
N LEU A 5 -2.41 10.21 8.26
CA LEU A 5 -3.71 9.59 8.44
C LEU A 5 -3.52 8.34 9.30
N ILE A 6 -4.35 8.23 10.35
CA ILE A 6 -4.43 7.05 11.21
C ILE A 6 -5.89 6.66 11.27
N HIS A 7 -6.21 5.42 10.91
CA HIS A 7 -7.56 4.87 10.97
C HIS A 7 -7.55 3.62 11.86
N GLU A 8 -8.53 3.54 12.77
CA GLU A 8 -8.61 2.52 13.84
C GLU A 8 -10.11 2.21 14.14
N ASN A 9 -10.90 1.81 13.14
CA ASN A 9 -12.34 1.52 13.31
C ASN A 9 -12.79 0.27 12.53
N GLU A 10 -13.85 -0.41 12.99
CA GLU A 10 -14.44 -1.61 12.34
C GLU A 10 -15.30 -1.29 11.09
N ASP A 11 -15.05 -0.20 10.36
CA ASP A 11 -15.78 0.12 9.14
C ASP A 11 -14.82 0.14 7.94
N SER A 12 -15.24 -0.41 6.80
CA SER A 12 -14.47 -0.38 5.56
C SER A 12 -13.93 1.00 5.21
N VAL A 13 -12.64 1.08 4.90
CA VAL A 13 -11.97 2.34 4.57
C VAL A 13 -11.88 2.52 3.07
N LYS A 14 -12.33 3.68 2.60
CA LYS A 14 -12.04 4.15 1.25
C LYS A 14 -11.39 5.52 1.31
N LEU A 15 -10.16 5.60 0.85
CA LEU A 15 -9.39 6.84 0.76
C LEU A 15 -9.06 7.13 -0.70
N ILE A 16 -9.21 8.40 -1.05
CA ILE A 16 -8.79 8.96 -2.32
C ILE A 16 -8.01 10.22 -1.95
N ASP A 17 -6.73 10.24 -2.28
CA ASP A 17 -5.84 11.40 -2.06
C ASP A 17 -5.33 11.91 -3.42
N GLU A 18 -5.33 13.23 -3.57
CA GLU A 18 -4.98 13.97 -4.80
C GLU A 18 -4.12 15.21 -4.43
N ASN A 19 -3.37 15.15 -3.33
CA ASN A 19 -2.63 16.28 -2.76
C ASN A 19 -1.13 16.23 -3.11
N GLU A 20 -0.51 17.39 -3.34
CA GLU A 20 0.93 17.51 -3.64
C GLU A 20 1.86 17.34 -2.40
N ASP A 21 1.37 16.72 -1.31
CA ASP A 21 2.11 16.61 -0.04
C ASP A 21 2.34 15.15 0.35
N SER A 22 3.53 14.84 0.85
CA SER A 22 3.89 13.46 1.20
C SER A 22 2.91 12.87 2.23
N VAL A 23 2.40 11.68 1.92
CA VAL A 23 1.39 10.97 2.71
C VAL A 23 2.02 9.87 3.54
N LYS A 24 1.60 9.79 4.80
CA LYS A 24 1.79 8.62 5.63
C LYS A 24 0.43 8.11 6.10
N LEU A 25 0.11 6.86 5.76
CA LEU A 25 -1.03 6.13 6.29
C LEU A 25 -0.55 5.09 7.30
N ILE A 26 -1.32 4.92 8.37
CA ILE A 26 -1.27 3.76 9.27
C ILE A 26 -2.72 3.30 9.41
N ASP A 27 -2.98 2.03 9.11
CA ASP A 27 -4.31 1.44 9.23
C ASP A 27 -4.25 0.14 10.03
N GLU A 28 -5.18 0.01 10.98
CA GLU A 28 -5.30 -1.11 11.93
C GLU A 28 -6.80 -1.51 12.02
N ASN A 29 -7.40 -1.95 10.91
CA ASN A 29 -8.81 -2.31 10.81
C ASN A 29 -9.04 -3.80 10.52
N GLU A 30 -10.20 -4.29 10.93
CA GLU A 30 -10.66 -5.66 10.63
C GLU A 30 -11.47 -5.75 9.32
N ASP A 31 -11.63 -4.62 8.61
CA ASP A 31 -12.51 -4.48 7.44
C ASP A 31 -11.70 -4.13 6.16
N PRO A 32 -12.24 -4.34 4.95
CA PRO A 32 -11.46 -4.18 3.72
C PRO A 32 -11.08 -2.72 3.44
N VAL A 33 -9.87 -2.53 2.92
CA VAL A 33 -9.32 -1.21 2.61
C VAL A 33 -9.14 -1.00 1.11
N MET A 34 -9.59 0.15 0.63
CA MET A 34 -9.33 0.64 -0.72
C MET A 34 -8.67 2.01 -0.68
N LEU A 35 -7.46 2.09 -1.21
CA LEU A 35 -6.70 3.32 -1.35
C LEU A 35 -6.47 3.62 -2.84
N ILE A 36 -6.76 4.85 -3.24
CA ILE A 36 -6.41 5.40 -4.55
C ILE A 36 -5.59 6.66 -4.28
N ASP A 37 -4.38 6.71 -4.82
CA ASP A 37 -3.44 7.81 -4.60
C ASP A 37 -2.91 8.36 -5.93
N GLU A 38 -3.02 9.67 -6.11
CA GLU A 38 -2.60 10.43 -7.30
C GLU A 38 -1.70 11.62 -6.89
N ASN A 39 -0.75 11.40 -5.98
CA ASN A 39 0.16 12.41 -5.43
C ASN A 39 1.50 12.50 -6.18
N GLU A 40 2.06 13.72 -6.24
CA GLU A 40 3.39 13.96 -6.83
C GLU A 40 4.54 13.73 -5.83
N ASP A 41 4.25 13.32 -4.59
CA ASP A 41 5.14 13.38 -3.43
C ASP A 41 5.21 12.00 -2.75
N PRO A 42 6.26 11.63 -1.98
CA PRO A 42 6.49 10.23 -1.60
C PRO A 42 5.44 9.68 -0.62
N VAL A 43 5.06 8.42 -0.82
CA VAL A 43 4.01 7.77 -0.03
C VAL A 43 4.57 6.66 0.84
N LYS A 44 4.11 6.63 2.10
CA LYS A 44 4.39 5.53 3.03
C LYS A 44 3.10 4.97 3.62
N LEU A 45 2.89 3.68 3.41
CA LEU A 45 1.76 2.94 3.96
C LEU A 45 2.28 1.90 4.95
N ILE A 46 1.55 1.74 6.05
CA ILE A 46 1.72 0.68 7.05
C ILE A 46 0.33 0.17 7.31
N ASP A 47 0.16 -1.14 7.18
CA ASP A 47 -1.15 -1.77 7.17
C ASP A 47 -1.13 -3.07 7.98
N GLU A 48 -2.03 -3.18 8.94
CA GLU A 48 -2.16 -4.29 9.90
C GLU A 48 -3.65 -4.75 9.96
N ASN A 49 -4.22 -5.13 8.82
CA ASN A 49 -5.62 -5.58 8.67
C ASN A 49 -5.79 -7.09 8.50
N GLU A 50 -6.93 -7.60 8.97
CA GLU A 50 -7.29 -9.02 8.75
C GLU A 50 -7.98 -9.27 7.39
N ASP A 51 -8.42 -8.21 6.70
CA ASP A 51 -9.25 -8.27 5.49
C ASP A 51 -8.48 -7.81 4.22
N PRO A 52 -8.99 -8.09 3.00
CA PRO A 52 -8.29 -7.79 1.76
C PRO A 52 -8.02 -6.30 1.54
N VAL A 53 -6.82 -6.00 1.04
CA VAL A 53 -6.40 -4.63 0.74
C VAL A 53 -6.15 -4.42 -0.74
N LYS A 54 -6.66 -3.29 -1.24
CA LYS A 54 -6.47 -2.87 -2.61
C LYS A 54 -5.88 -1.47 -2.68
N LEU A 55 -4.68 -1.39 -3.25
CA LEU A 55 -4.00 -0.15 -3.57
C LEU A 55 -4.05 0.13 -5.07
N ILE A 56 -4.34 1.37 -5.43
CA ILE A 56 -4.07 1.94 -6.75
C ILE A 56 -3.24 3.20 -6.54
N ASP A 57 -2.08 3.26 -7.16
CA ASP A 57 -1.11 4.33 -6.99
C ASP A 57 -0.66 4.83 -8.37
N GLU A 58 -0.83 6.12 -8.63
CA GLU A 58 -0.40 6.82 -9.85
C GLU A 58 0.61 7.94 -9.51
N ASN A 59 1.43 7.75 -8.48
CA ASN A 59 2.38 8.75 -8.01
C ASN A 59 3.59 8.92 -8.96
N GLU A 60 4.29 10.06 -8.90
CA GLU A 60 5.56 10.25 -9.62
C GLU A 60 6.80 9.97 -8.75
N ASP A 61 6.61 9.83 -7.42
CA ASP A 61 7.67 9.74 -6.42
C ASP A 61 7.67 8.38 -5.69
N PRO A 62 8.78 7.94 -5.07
CA PRO A 62 8.91 6.58 -4.53
C PRO A 62 7.84 6.18 -3.50
N VAL A 63 7.34 4.96 -3.66
CA VAL A 63 6.31 4.37 -2.78
C VAL A 63 6.93 3.32 -1.87
N LYS A 64 6.58 3.39 -0.58
CA LYS A 64 6.93 2.36 0.40
C LYS A 64 5.70 1.82 1.11
N VAL A 65 5.44 0.53 0.91
CA VAL A 65 4.38 -0.20 1.60
C VAL A 65 4.99 -1.21 2.57
N ILE A 66 4.43 -1.28 3.77
CA ILE A 66 4.67 -2.32 4.77
C ILE A 66 3.30 -2.90 5.07
N ASP A 67 3.15 -4.20 4.87
CA ASP A 67 1.89 -4.91 4.90
C ASP A 67 2.07 -6.13 5.80
N GLU A 68 1.26 -6.19 6.85
CA GLU A 68 1.19 -7.29 7.81
C GLU A 68 -0.22 -7.91 7.83
N ASN A 69 -0.96 -7.82 6.71
CA ASN A 69 -2.31 -8.34 6.59
C ASN A 69 -2.40 -9.89 6.59
N GLU A 70 -3.54 -10.43 7.00
CA GLU A 70 -3.79 -11.88 6.96
C GLU A 70 -4.40 -12.38 5.62
N ASP A 71 -4.99 -11.50 4.80
CA ASP A 71 -5.64 -11.83 3.52
C ASP A 71 -4.86 -11.26 2.31
N ASN A 72 -5.36 -11.55 1.11
CA ASN A 72 -4.80 -11.20 -0.18
C ASN A 72 -4.69 -9.69 -0.38
N VAL A 73 -3.50 -9.25 -0.76
CA VAL A 73 -3.25 -7.87 -1.18
C VAL A 73 -3.10 -7.74 -2.68
N LYS A 74 -3.75 -6.69 -3.20
CA LYS A 74 -3.68 -6.30 -4.60
C LYS A 74 -3.16 -4.88 -4.72
N LEU A 75 -1.98 -4.75 -5.30
CA LEU A 75 -1.34 -3.47 -5.58
C LEU A 75 -1.29 -3.25 -7.10
N ILE A 76 -1.84 -2.12 -7.53
CA ILE A 76 -1.69 -1.59 -8.87
C ILE A 76 -0.92 -0.29 -8.73
N ASP A 77 0.22 -0.21 -9.37
CA ASP A 77 1.11 0.93 -9.28
C ASP A 77 1.55 1.28 -10.72
N GLU A 78 1.27 2.52 -11.09
CA GLU A 78 1.59 3.12 -12.40
C GLU A 78 2.63 4.23 -12.25
N ASN A 79 3.46 4.15 -11.19
CA ASN A 79 4.44 5.17 -10.83
C ASN A 79 5.66 5.17 -11.77
N GLU A 80 6.27 6.33 -11.96
CA GLU A 80 7.50 6.45 -12.75
C GLU A 80 8.77 6.03 -11.98
N ASP A 81 8.79 6.12 -10.64
CA ASP A 81 9.93 5.76 -9.77
C ASP A 81 9.76 4.35 -9.14
N SER A 82 10.76 3.97 -8.36
CA SER A 82 10.91 2.73 -7.63
C SER A 82 9.90 2.54 -6.50
N ALA A 83 9.24 1.39 -6.50
CA ALA A 83 8.40 0.93 -5.41
C ALA A 83 9.11 -0.10 -4.52
N LYS A 84 8.86 -0.02 -3.22
CA LYS A 84 9.29 -1.02 -2.23
C LYS A 84 8.11 -1.53 -1.43
N LEU A 85 7.82 -2.81 -1.57
CA LEU A 85 6.85 -3.54 -0.74
C LEU A 85 7.59 -4.46 0.22
N ILE A 86 7.23 -4.38 1.50
CA ILE A 86 7.56 -5.37 2.53
C ILE A 86 6.24 -6.01 2.91
N ASP A 87 6.17 -7.32 2.78
CA ASP A 87 4.96 -8.11 2.91
C ASP A 87 5.24 -9.25 3.90
N GLU A 88 4.45 -9.30 4.97
CA GLU A 88 4.48 -10.35 5.99
C GLU A 88 3.25 -11.27 5.90
N ASN A 89 2.49 -11.23 4.79
CA ASN A 89 1.19 -11.92 4.68
C ASN A 89 1.36 -13.40 4.31
N GLU A 90 0.46 -14.27 4.79
CA GLU A 90 0.49 -15.70 4.43
C GLU A 90 -0.08 -15.94 3.01
N ASP A 91 -0.97 -15.05 2.58
CA ASP A 91 -1.67 -15.11 1.31
C ASP A 91 -0.91 -14.42 0.16
N PRO A 92 -1.13 -14.83 -1.09
CA PRO A 92 -0.33 -14.34 -2.21
C PRO A 92 -0.62 -12.87 -2.54
N VAL A 93 0.43 -12.06 -2.55
CA VAL A 93 0.34 -10.69 -3.06
C VAL A 93 0.29 -10.67 -4.57
N LYS A 94 -0.71 -9.97 -5.10
CA LYS A 94 -0.84 -9.71 -6.54
C LYS A 94 -0.39 -8.30 -6.86
N LEU A 95 0.73 -8.22 -7.57
CA LEU A 95 1.32 -6.96 -8.02
C LEU A 95 1.11 -6.74 -9.52
N ILE A 96 0.71 -5.54 -9.87
CA ILE A 96 0.63 -5.04 -11.26
C ILE A 96 1.40 -3.72 -11.28
N TYR A 97 2.47 -3.67 -12.06
CA TYR A 97 3.31 -2.50 -12.23
C TYR A 97 3.40 -2.11 -13.70
N ASP A 98 3.30 -0.82 -13.98
CA ASP A 98 3.55 -0.23 -15.30
C ASP A 98 4.62 0.86 -15.21
N ASN A 99 5.75 0.52 -14.55
CA ASN A 99 6.80 1.45 -14.16
C ASN A 99 8.07 1.19 -15.00
N GLU A 100 8.87 2.22 -15.30
CA GLU A 100 10.18 2.04 -15.93
C GLU A 100 11.26 1.55 -14.93
N ASP A 101 11.08 1.86 -13.64
CA ASP A 101 12.02 1.54 -12.57
C ASP A 101 11.71 0.23 -11.82
N PRO A 102 12.72 -0.39 -11.18
CA PRO A 102 12.57 -1.71 -10.58
C PRO A 102 11.77 -1.68 -9.28
N VAL A 103 10.79 -2.57 -9.19
CA VAL A 103 10.09 -2.85 -7.94
C VAL A 103 10.88 -3.83 -7.08
N LYS A 104 10.99 -3.51 -5.79
CA LYS A 104 11.54 -4.43 -4.80
C LYS A 104 10.44 -4.97 -3.88
N LEU A 105 10.09 -6.24 -4.09
CA LEU A 105 9.29 -7.02 -3.15
C LEU A 105 10.21 -7.73 -2.14
N ILE A 106 9.92 -7.55 -0.86
CA ILE A 106 10.47 -8.33 0.24
C ILE A 106 9.30 -9.04 0.90
N ASP A 107 9.12 -10.31 0.55
CA ASP A 107 8.20 -11.23 1.21
C ASP A 107 8.97 -11.89 2.38
N GLU A 108 8.57 -11.55 3.60
CA GLU A 108 9.14 -12.04 4.86
C GLU A 108 8.44 -13.30 5.38
N ASN A 109 7.30 -13.69 4.80
CA ASN A 109 6.50 -14.85 5.23
C ASN A 109 6.90 -16.16 4.54
N LYS A 110 8.16 -16.27 4.11
CA LYS A 110 8.70 -17.46 3.48
C LYS A 110 8.65 -18.68 4.40
N ASP A 111 7.57 -19.46 4.29
CA ASP A 111 7.57 -20.93 4.15
C ASP A 111 6.19 -21.53 3.81
N ILE A 112 5.71 -21.44 2.55
CA ILE A 112 4.99 -22.55 1.86
C ILE A 112 5.31 -22.59 0.34
N CYS A 113 6.58 -22.81 -0.02
CA CYS A 113 7.11 -23.77 -1.05
C CYS A 113 8.51 -23.41 -1.56
#